data_AF-A0A645A732-F1
#
_entry.id   AF-A0A645A732-F1
#
_cell.length_a   1.000
_cell.length_b   1.000
_cell.length_c   1.000
_cell.angle_alpha   90.00
_cell.angle_beta   90.00
_cell.angle_gamma   90.00
#
_symmetry.space_group_name_H-M   'P 1'
#
loop_
_entity.id
_entity.type
_entity.pdbx_description
1 polymer ?
#
loop_
_entity_poly.entity_id
_entity_poly.type
_entity_poly.pdbx_seq_one_letter_code
_entity_poly.pdbx_strand_id
1 'polypeptide(L)'
;MKDNRDSFVFCSLRASFGKLSSTGLHDQIKEIGCRAGIPVEKLHPHNFRHTRATHLSEHLTEAQLKEYFGWTKSSTMTSVYTHLSGKDIDNSILKLNGIEVQDQDEEDRLKTIRCPRCKEIQDSKARYCFKCGLPLNEKAATSEVATFNDALSLIDEEALIARVMQKLKEESHGNK
;
A
#
# COMPACT_ATOMS: atom_id res chain seq x y z
N MET A 1 -6.47 -13.02 22.09
CA MET A 1 -6.44 -11.55 21.90
C MET A 1 -7.36 -11.12 20.75
N LYS A 2 -7.31 -11.78 19.59
CA LYS A 2 -8.11 -11.45 18.38
C LYS A 2 -9.63 -11.33 18.59
N ASP A 3 -10.21 -12.14 19.48
CA ASP A 3 -11.66 -12.18 19.71
C ASP A 3 -12.13 -11.39 20.95
N ASN A 4 -11.21 -10.75 21.67
CA ASN A 4 -11.55 -9.93 22.84
C ASN A 4 -11.71 -8.46 22.43
N ARG A 5 -12.95 -7.94 22.44
CA ARG A 5 -13.24 -6.53 22.11
C ARG A 5 -12.63 -5.53 23.09
N ASP A 6 -12.34 -5.94 24.32
CA ASP A 6 -11.74 -5.08 25.34
C ASP A 6 -10.20 -5.08 25.27
N SER A 7 -9.62 -5.79 24.29
CA SER A 7 -8.17 -5.79 24.11
C SER A 7 -7.67 -4.46 23.55
N PHE A 8 -6.48 -4.06 23.99
CA PHE A 8 -5.82 -2.88 23.44
C PHE A 8 -5.35 -3.15 22.01
N VAL A 9 -5.55 -2.17 21.12
CA VAL A 9 -5.04 -2.22 19.75
C VAL A 9 -3.51 -2.25 19.73
N PHE A 10 -2.88 -1.46 20.61
CA PHE A 10 -1.43 -1.41 20.77
C PHE A 10 -1.02 -1.93 22.15
N CYS A 11 -0.31 -3.04 22.16
CA CYS A 11 0.19 -3.70 23.36
C CYS A 11 1.71 -3.51 23.51
N SER A 12 2.16 -3.52 24.76
CA SER A 12 3.57 -3.73 25.08
C SER A 12 4.01 -5.12 24.62
N LEU A 13 5.25 -5.22 24.13
CA LEU A 13 5.86 -6.51 23.75
C LEU A 13 6.38 -7.30 24.96
N ARG A 14 6.36 -6.71 26.16
CA ARG A 14 6.77 -7.38 27.39
C ARG A 14 5.56 -8.03 28.06
N ALA A 15 5.70 -9.28 28.51
CA ALA A 15 4.68 -9.94 29.34
C ALA A 15 4.37 -9.07 30.58
N SER A 16 3.11 -8.86 30.98
CA SER A 16 1.84 -9.49 30.60
C SER A 16 1.12 -8.93 29.36
N PHE A 17 1.82 -8.24 28.44
CA PHE A 17 1.28 -7.66 27.19
C PHE A 17 0.17 -6.62 27.40
N GLY A 18 0.32 -5.81 28.45
CA GLY A 18 -0.60 -4.71 28.75
C GLY A 18 -0.54 -3.57 27.71
N LYS A 19 -1.30 -2.50 27.97
CA LYS A 19 -1.35 -1.30 27.12
C LYS A 19 0.04 -0.73 26.85
N LEU A 20 0.32 -0.34 25.60
CA LEU A 20 1.52 0.41 25.26
C LEU A 20 1.55 1.75 26.01
N SER A 21 2.62 2.01 26.77
CA SER A 21 2.79 3.27 27.50
C SER A 21 3.15 4.42 26.56
N SER A 22 2.88 5.66 26.98
CA SER A 22 3.29 6.86 26.24
C SER A 22 4.80 6.91 26.05
N THR A 23 5.59 6.59 27.09
CA THR A 23 7.05 6.51 27.01
C THR A 23 7.49 5.46 26.00
N GLY A 24 6.93 4.25 26.06
CA GLY A 24 7.27 3.19 25.11
C GLY A 24 6.95 3.57 23.66
N LEU A 25 5.85 4.30 23.42
CA LEU A 25 5.55 4.83 22.09
C LEU A 25 6.60 5.86 21.63
N HIS A 26 7.04 6.77 22.51
CA HIS A 26 8.07 7.75 22.18
C HIS A 26 9.41 7.07 21.86
N ASP A 27 9.80 6.07 22.64
CA ASP A 27 11.03 5.30 22.42
C ASP A 27 10.98 4.60 21.05
N GLN A 28 9.85 3.95 20.74
CA GLN A 28 9.66 3.30 19.44
C GLN A 28 9.74 4.30 18.27
N ILE A 29 9.09 5.46 18.37
CA ILE A 29 9.15 6.51 17.36
C ILE A 29 10.60 6.97 17.14
N LYS A 30 11.34 7.17 18.23
CA LYS A 30 12.74 7.61 18.20
C LYS A 30 13.64 6.54 17.56
N GLU A 31 13.53 5.28 17.99
CA GLU A 31 14.32 4.18 17.42
C GLU A 31 14.05 3.96 15.93
N ILE A 32 12.77 3.94 15.53
CA ILE A 32 12.38 3.80 14.13
C ILE A 32 12.90 4.99 13.31
N GLY A 33 12.71 6.21 13.80
CA GLY A 33 13.13 7.42 13.11
C GLY A 33 14.65 7.55 12.97
N CYS A 34 15.42 7.17 14.00
CA CYS A 34 16.88 7.11 13.92
C CYS A 34 17.35 6.13 12.84
N ARG A 35 16.74 4.93 12.76
CA ARG A 35 17.04 3.97 11.69
C ARG A 35 16.69 4.50 10.29
N ALA A 36 15.69 5.36 10.20
CA ALA A 36 15.29 6.03 8.97
C ALA A 36 16.15 7.29 8.66
N GLY A 37 17.11 7.66 9.51
CA GLY A 37 17.97 8.83 9.31
C GLY A 37 17.28 10.18 9.60
N ILE A 38 16.18 10.18 10.35
CA ILE A 38 15.45 11.40 10.72
C ILE A 38 16.10 12.02 11.98
N PRO A 39 16.32 13.35 12.02
CA PRO A 39 16.88 14.02 13.20
C PRO A 39 16.02 13.82 14.46
N VAL A 40 16.67 13.56 15.59
CA VAL A 40 16.01 13.17 16.85
C VAL A 40 15.07 14.25 17.38
N GLU A 41 15.42 15.52 17.20
CA GLU A 41 14.60 16.67 17.60
C GLU A 41 13.25 16.72 16.85
N LYS A 42 13.15 16.07 15.69
CA LYS A 42 11.91 16.00 14.92
C LYS A 42 11.03 14.81 15.34
N LEU A 43 11.60 13.83 16.04
CA LEU A 43 10.97 12.54 16.36
C LEU A 43 10.13 12.59 17.64
N HIS A 44 9.03 13.34 17.60
CA HIS A 44 8.03 13.34 18.67
C HIS A 44 6.60 13.34 18.12
N PRO A 45 5.62 12.72 18.82
CA PRO A 45 4.25 12.57 18.32
C PRO A 45 3.59 13.86 17.84
N HIS A 46 3.86 14.99 18.52
CA HIS A 46 3.29 16.28 18.12
C HIS A 46 3.74 16.72 16.72
N ASN A 47 4.98 16.44 16.30
CA ASN A 47 5.45 16.75 14.95
C ASN A 47 4.78 15.92 13.88
N PHE A 48 4.46 14.65 14.14
CA PHE A 48 3.67 13.84 13.20
C PHE A 48 2.30 14.45 13.00
N ARG A 49 1.65 14.88 14.09
CA ARG A 49 0.37 15.59 14.02
C ARG A 49 0.48 16.91 13.26
N HIS A 50 1.50 17.73 13.55
CA HIS A 50 1.74 19.01 12.89
C HIS A 50 1.98 18.82 11.38
N THR A 51 2.86 17.90 11.02
CA THR A 51 3.18 17.58 9.62
C THR A 51 1.94 17.10 8.88
N ARG A 52 1.13 16.23 9.51
CA ARG A 52 -0.11 15.77 8.91
C ARG A 52 -1.17 16.86 8.78
N ALA A 53 -1.27 17.78 9.75
CA ALA A 53 -2.19 18.91 9.69
C ALA A 53 -1.80 19.89 8.59
N THR A 54 -0.50 20.16 8.44
CA THR A 54 0.05 20.98 7.34
C THR A 54 -0.23 20.34 5.99
N HIS A 55 0.02 19.03 5.84
CA HIS A 55 -0.25 18.33 4.58
C HIS A 55 -1.75 18.32 4.21
N LEU A 56 -2.62 18.18 5.21
CA LEU A 56 -4.06 18.15 4.96
C LEU A 56 -4.68 19.53 4.76
N SER A 57 -4.03 20.63 5.17
CA SER A 57 -4.59 21.98 5.00
C SER A 57 -4.61 22.43 3.54
N GLU A 58 -3.78 21.83 2.69
CA GLU A 58 -3.79 22.02 1.24
C GLU A 58 -4.98 21.31 0.56
N HIS A 59 -5.62 20.35 1.25
CA HIS A 59 -6.61 19.45 0.66
C HIS A 59 -7.99 19.54 1.30
N LEU A 60 -8.08 20.02 2.54
CA LEU A 60 -9.30 20.05 3.34
C LEU A 60 -9.66 21.47 3.75
N THR A 61 -10.96 21.73 3.82
CA THR A 61 -11.48 22.97 4.40
C THR A 61 -11.19 23.04 5.91
N GLU A 62 -11.23 24.25 6.47
CA GLU A 62 -11.03 24.48 7.89
C GLU A 62 -11.95 23.63 8.78
N ALA A 63 -13.24 23.54 8.42
CA ALA A 63 -14.22 22.76 9.17
C ALA A 63 -13.90 21.25 9.14
N GLN A 64 -13.46 20.73 7.98
CA GLN A 64 -13.07 19.32 7.83
C GLN A 64 -11.79 19.00 8.62
N LEU A 65 -10.80 19.91 8.63
CA LEU A 65 -9.60 19.76 9.47
C LEU A 65 -9.96 19.72 10.95
N LYS A 66 -10.83 20.62 11.42
CA LYS A 66 -11.28 20.66 12.82
C LYS A 66 -11.92 19.34 13.22
N GLU A 67 -12.82 18.81 12.40
CA GLU A 67 -13.45 17.51 12.65
C GLU A 67 -12.41 16.37 12.65
N TYR A 68 -11.56 16.30 11.62
CA TYR A 68 -10.57 15.23 11.48
C TYR A 68 -9.55 15.18 12.63
N PHE A 69 -9.09 16.35 13.09
CA PHE A 69 -8.13 16.45 14.18
C PHE A 69 -8.77 16.52 15.57
N GLY A 70 -10.10 16.57 15.67
CA GLY A 70 -10.84 16.67 16.93
C GLY A 70 -10.66 18.03 17.62
N TRP A 71 -10.50 19.11 16.85
CA TRP A 71 -10.51 20.47 17.38
C TRP A 71 -11.93 20.99 17.55
N THR A 72 -12.14 21.88 18.52
CA THR A 72 -13.43 22.55 18.67
C THR A 72 -13.71 23.43 17.44
N LYS A 73 -14.99 23.63 17.12
CA LYS A 73 -15.41 24.50 16.01
C LYS A 73 -14.88 25.93 16.15
N SER A 74 -14.78 26.42 17.38
CA SER A 74 -14.22 27.74 17.74
C SER A 74 -12.70 27.80 17.82
N SER A 75 -11.99 26.67 17.63
CA SER A 75 -10.54 26.64 17.70
C SER A 75 -9.91 27.47 16.59
N THR A 76 -8.84 28.20 16.91
CA THR A 76 -8.00 28.90 15.93
C THR A 76 -6.84 28.04 15.45
N MET A 77 -6.74 26.76 15.86
CA MET A 77 -5.59 25.90 15.53
C MET A 77 -5.37 25.69 14.03
N THR A 78 -6.43 25.76 13.23
CA THR A 78 -6.36 25.66 11.77
C THR A 78 -5.56 26.78 11.14
N SER A 79 -5.57 27.99 11.71
CA SER A 79 -4.89 29.15 11.12
C SER A 79 -3.37 29.01 11.09
N VAL A 80 -2.80 28.12 11.91
CA VAL A 80 -1.36 27.78 11.92
C VAL A 80 -0.95 27.05 10.63
N TYR A 81 -1.90 26.39 9.95
CA TYR A 81 -1.65 25.52 8.80
C TYR A 81 -2.28 26.04 7.50
N THR A 82 -3.34 26.85 7.60
CA THR A 82 -4.07 27.40 6.45
C THR A 82 -3.49 28.75 6.05
N HIS A 83 -2.25 28.75 5.58
CA HIS A 83 -1.69 29.89 4.85
C HIS A 83 -1.77 29.56 3.36
N LEU A 84 -2.89 29.90 2.73
CA LEU A 84 -3.02 29.75 1.28
C LEU A 84 -1.95 30.61 0.61
N SER A 85 -1.02 30.00 -0.13
CA SER A 85 -0.17 30.77 -1.02
C SER A 85 -1.05 31.28 -2.17
N GLY A 86 -0.74 32.46 -2.73
CA GLY A 86 -1.49 32.99 -3.88
C GLY A 86 -1.56 31.98 -5.04
N LYS A 87 -0.51 31.17 -5.19
CA LYS A 87 -0.41 30.09 -6.17
C LYS A 87 -1.44 28.98 -5.96
N ASP A 88 -1.78 28.65 -4.71
CA ASP A 88 -2.78 27.59 -4.41
C ASP A 88 -4.20 28.03 -4.74
N ILE A 89 -4.47 29.33 -4.56
CA ILE A 89 -5.74 29.96 -4.94
C ILE A 89 -5.86 29.96 -6.46
N ASP A 90 -4.83 30.41 -7.17
CA ASP A 90 -4.79 30.42 -8.63
C ASP A 90 -4.99 29.01 -9.21
N ASN A 91 -4.29 28.02 -8.67
CA ASN A 91 -4.44 26.62 -9.09
C ASN A 91 -5.86 26.08 -8.85
N SER A 92 -6.47 26.42 -7.72
CA SER A 92 -7.85 26.02 -7.40
C SER A 92 -8.86 26.67 -8.34
N ILE A 93 -8.67 27.96 -8.68
CA ILE A 93 -9.49 28.67 -9.65
C ILE A 93 -9.32 28.06 -11.05
N LEU A 94 -8.09 27.76 -11.47
CA LEU A 94 -7.82 27.10 -12.75
C LEU A 94 -8.52 25.74 -12.83
N LYS A 95 -8.41 24.91 -11.79
CA LYS A 95 -9.11 23.60 -11.71
C LYS A 95 -10.63 23.76 -11.77
N LEU A 96 -11.21 24.75 -11.08
CA LEU A 96 -12.65 25.05 -11.16
C LEU A 96 -13.11 25.46 -12.57
N ASN A 97 -12.22 26.11 -13.33
CA ASN A 97 -12.48 26.51 -14.72
C ASN A 97 -12.09 25.42 -15.74
N GLY A 98 -11.77 24.20 -15.29
CA GLY A 98 -11.44 23.07 -16.16
C GLY A 98 -10.03 23.14 -16.78
N ILE A 99 -9.14 23.99 -16.26
CA ILE A 99 -7.76 24.08 -16.71
C ILE A 99 -6.91 23.16 -15.81
N GLU A 100 -6.32 22.14 -16.43
CA GLU A 100 -5.42 21.23 -15.72
C GLU A 100 -4.12 21.95 -15.35
N VAL A 101 -3.83 21.96 -14.05
CA VAL A 101 -2.56 22.39 -13.50
C VAL A 101 -1.74 21.15 -13.20
N GLN A 102 -0.49 21.11 -13.68
CA GLN A 102 0.43 20.04 -13.32
C GLN A 102 0.80 20.16 -11.84
N ASP A 103 0.24 19.27 -11.02
CA ASP A 103 0.65 19.10 -9.63
C ASP A 103 2.07 18.50 -9.62
N GLN A 104 3.05 19.20 -9.02
CA GLN A 104 4.48 18.86 -9.11
C GLN A 104 4.91 17.68 -8.20
N ASP A 105 4.00 17.04 -7.44
CA ASP A 105 4.35 16.14 -6.32
C ASP A 105 3.76 14.72 -6.39
N GLU A 106 3.81 14.05 -7.55
CA GLU A 106 3.07 12.78 -7.74
C GLU A 106 3.91 11.49 -7.81
N GLU A 107 5.24 11.53 -7.66
CA GLU A 107 6.05 10.32 -7.90
C GLU A 107 6.34 9.43 -6.68
N ASP A 108 6.18 9.89 -5.43
CA ASP A 108 6.67 9.10 -4.27
C ASP A 108 5.66 8.88 -3.13
N ARG A 109 4.36 8.93 -3.43
CA ARG A 109 3.31 8.66 -2.43
C ARG A 109 3.03 7.16 -2.35
N LEU A 110 2.98 6.62 -1.12
CA LEU A 110 2.46 5.28 -0.81
C LEU A 110 0.98 5.20 -1.21
N LYS A 111 0.73 4.90 -2.49
CA LYS A 111 -0.62 4.68 -3.02
C LYS A 111 -1.05 3.25 -2.71
N THR A 112 -2.35 3.05 -2.57
CA THR A 112 -2.94 1.71 -2.54
C THR A 112 -3.61 1.44 -3.88
N ILE A 113 -3.58 0.19 -4.31
CA ILE A 113 -4.28 -0.27 -5.52
C ILE A 113 -5.37 -1.26 -5.12
N ARG A 114 -6.41 -1.39 -5.94
CA ARG A 114 -7.42 -2.45 -5.76
C ARG A 114 -7.15 -3.57 -6.73
N CYS A 115 -7.13 -4.81 -6.22
CA CYS A 115 -7.01 -5.97 -7.10
C CYS A 115 -8.20 -5.98 -8.09
N PRO A 116 -7.96 -6.08 -9.41
CA PRO A 116 -9.04 -6.06 -10.41
C PRO A 116 -9.92 -7.32 -10.34
N ARG A 117 -9.41 -8.43 -9.78
CA ARG A 117 -10.15 -9.69 -9.62
C ARG A 117 -10.95 -9.74 -8.31
N CYS A 118 -10.28 -9.67 -7.16
CA CYS A 118 -10.92 -9.89 -5.87
C CYS A 118 -11.26 -8.60 -5.10
N LYS A 119 -10.95 -7.42 -5.67
CA LYS A 119 -11.24 -6.07 -5.12
C LYS A 119 -10.59 -5.73 -3.78
N GLU A 120 -9.72 -6.61 -3.28
CA GLU A 120 -8.96 -6.39 -2.04
C GLU A 120 -7.98 -5.22 -2.22
N ILE A 121 -7.81 -4.42 -1.17
CA ILE A 121 -6.85 -3.30 -1.17
C ILE A 121 -5.45 -3.88 -1.04
N GLN A 122 -4.53 -3.42 -1.87
CA GLN A 122 -3.15 -3.88 -1.95
C GLN A 122 -2.21 -2.67 -1.88
N ASP A 123 -0.95 -2.95 -1.54
CA ASP A 123 0.14 -1.99 -1.68
C ASP A 123 0.42 -1.70 -3.16
N SER A 124 0.74 -0.45 -3.51
CA SER A 124 1.04 -0.07 -4.90
C SER A 124 2.25 -0.79 -5.49
N LYS A 125 3.20 -1.24 -4.67
CA LYS A 125 4.41 -1.97 -5.09
C LYS A 125 4.22 -3.50 -5.02
N ALA A 126 3.03 -4.00 -4.69
CA ALA A 126 2.75 -5.43 -4.63
C ALA A 126 2.89 -6.08 -6.02
N ARG A 127 3.63 -7.20 -6.10
CA ARG A 127 3.75 -8.01 -7.33
C ARG A 127 2.54 -8.91 -7.57
N TYR A 128 2.02 -9.49 -6.50
CA TYR A 128 0.90 -10.41 -6.51
C TYR A 128 -0.14 -9.99 -5.47
N CYS A 129 -1.40 -10.31 -5.73
CA CYS A 129 -2.46 -10.12 -4.76
C CYS A 129 -2.31 -11.11 -3.60
N PHE A 130 -2.18 -10.61 -2.36
CA PHE A 130 -2.01 -11.48 -1.19
C PHE A 130 -3.24 -12.38 -0.90
N LYS A 131 -4.40 -12.06 -1.48
CA LYS A 131 -5.65 -12.79 -1.25
C LYS A 131 -5.95 -13.81 -2.34
N CYS A 132 -5.84 -13.42 -3.61
CA CYS A 132 -6.23 -14.28 -4.74
C CYS A 132 -5.08 -14.73 -5.64
N GLY A 133 -3.85 -14.30 -5.35
CA GLY A 133 -2.66 -14.69 -6.12
C GLY A 133 -2.47 -13.97 -7.46
N LEU A 134 -3.42 -13.17 -7.93
CA LEU A 134 -3.34 -12.51 -9.24
C LEU A 134 -2.07 -11.62 -9.35
N PRO A 135 -1.29 -11.71 -10.44
CA PRO A 135 -0.20 -10.78 -10.72
C PRO A 135 -0.76 -9.37 -10.97
N LEU A 136 -0.21 -8.38 -10.29
CA LEU A 136 -0.71 -6.99 -10.29
C LEU A 136 0.16 -6.05 -11.14
N ASN A 137 1.31 -6.50 -11.61
CA ASN A 137 2.18 -5.73 -12.50
C ASN A 137 2.74 -6.59 -13.63
N GLU A 138 3.23 -5.92 -14.68
CA GLU A 138 3.73 -6.55 -15.91
C GLU A 138 4.86 -7.54 -15.65
N LYS A 139 5.76 -7.23 -14.70
CA LYS A 139 6.86 -8.13 -14.33
C LYS A 139 6.35 -9.45 -13.76
N ALA A 140 5.36 -9.41 -12.89
CA ALA A 140 4.74 -10.59 -12.30
C ALA A 140 3.96 -11.40 -13.36
N ALA A 141 3.21 -10.72 -14.23
CA ALA A 141 2.47 -11.38 -15.31
C ALA A 141 3.40 -12.10 -16.30
N THR A 142 4.51 -11.46 -16.67
CA THR A 142 5.50 -12.05 -17.57
C THR A 142 6.16 -13.29 -16.97
N SER A 143 6.45 -13.30 -15.66
CA SER A 143 7.03 -14.47 -15.01
C SER A 143 6.11 -15.69 -14.98
N GLU A 144 4.79 -15.49 -14.86
CA GLU A 144 3.82 -16.59 -14.96
C GLU A 144 3.78 -17.18 -16.38
N VAL A 145 3.80 -16.33 -17.41
CA VAL A 145 3.84 -16.79 -18.81
C VAL A 145 5.14 -17.53 -19.11
N ALA A 146 6.28 -17.03 -18.63
CA ALA A 146 7.57 -17.70 -18.80
C ALA A 146 7.57 -19.09 -18.15
N THR A 147 7.16 -19.19 -16.87
CA THR A 147 7.08 -20.49 -16.19
C THR A 147 6.10 -21.46 -16.82
N PHE A 148 4.96 -20.96 -17.33
CA PHE A 148 4.01 -21.79 -18.06
C PHE A 148 4.59 -22.27 -19.41
N ASN A 149 5.26 -21.40 -20.16
CA ASN A 149 5.92 -21.74 -21.43
C ASN A 149 7.08 -22.73 -21.23
N ASP A 150 7.87 -22.55 -20.18
CA ASP A 150 8.94 -23.48 -19.81
C ASP A 150 8.36 -24.86 -19.48
N ALA A 151 7.26 -24.92 -18.72
CA ALA A 151 6.56 -26.17 -18.44
C ALA A 151 5.97 -26.82 -19.70
N LEU A 152 5.42 -26.02 -20.61
CA LEU A 152 4.92 -26.49 -21.91
C LEU A 152 6.05 -27.06 -22.79
N SER A 153 7.23 -26.45 -22.79
CA SER A 153 8.38 -26.93 -23.55
C SER A 153 8.90 -28.30 -23.08
N LEU A 154 8.65 -28.65 -21.81
CA LEU A 154 8.97 -29.98 -21.26
C LEU A 154 7.93 -31.04 -21.68
N ILE A 155 6.74 -30.61 -22.09
CA ILE A 155 5.72 -31.45 -22.71
C ILE A 155 5.99 -31.41 -24.21
N ASP A 156 7.12 -31.99 -24.61
CA ASP A 156 7.47 -32.17 -26.02
C ASP A 156 6.46 -33.12 -26.67
N GLU A 157 5.52 -32.55 -27.42
CA GLU A 157 4.44 -33.28 -28.11
C GLU A 157 5.01 -34.35 -29.04
N GLU A 158 6.20 -34.12 -29.61
CA GLU A 158 6.87 -35.05 -30.52
C GLU A 158 7.34 -36.30 -29.79
N ALA A 159 7.88 -36.14 -28.58
CA ALA A 159 8.31 -37.25 -27.72
C ALA A 159 7.12 -38.06 -27.17
N LEU A 160 5.99 -37.40 -26.88
CA LEU A 160 4.77 -38.08 -26.44
C LEU A 160 4.13 -38.88 -27.59
N ILE A 161 4.02 -38.27 -28.78
CA ILE A 161 3.46 -38.92 -29.98
C ILE A 161 4.31 -40.12 -30.37
N ALA A 162 5.65 -40.01 -30.36
CA ALA A 162 6.54 -41.13 -30.67
C ALA A 162 6.33 -42.32 -29.71
N ARG A 163 6.18 -42.07 -28.41
CA ARG A 163 5.92 -43.11 -27.39
C ARG A 163 4.55 -43.77 -27.57
N VAL A 164 3.53 -42.99 -27.91
CA VAL A 164 2.18 -43.52 -28.19
C VAL A 164 2.19 -44.36 -29.47
N MET A 165 2.85 -43.90 -30.53
CA MET A 165 2.96 -44.62 -31.80
C MET A 165 3.74 -45.93 -31.67
N GLN A 166 4.75 -45.99 -30.80
CA GLN A 166 5.48 -47.23 -30.52
C GLN A 166 4.60 -48.27 -29.81
N LYS A 167 3.82 -47.86 -28.80
CA LYS A 167 2.87 -48.76 -28.12
C LYS A 167 1.79 -49.31 -29.04
N LEU A 168 1.22 -48.47 -29.92
CA LEU A 168 0.22 -48.93 -30.90
C LEU A 168 0.79 -49.96 -31.88
N LYS A 169 2.07 -49.82 -32.26
CA LYS A 169 2.78 -50.83 -33.07
C LYS A 169 2.97 -52.14 -32.30
N GLU A 170 3.39 -52.08 -31.04
CA GLU A 170 3.56 -53.28 -30.19
C GLU A 170 2.24 -54.03 -30.00
N GLU A 171 1.12 -53.33 -29.77
CA GLU A 171 -0.21 -53.95 -29.62
C GLU A 171 -0.73 -54.55 -30.93
N SER A 172 -0.42 -53.95 -32.09
CA SER A 172 -0.80 -54.51 -33.41
C SER A 172 -0.03 -55.79 -33.79
N HIS A 173 1.13 -56.05 -33.19
CA HIS A 173 1.93 -57.26 -33.43
C HIS A 173 1.63 -58.39 -32.43
N GLY A 174 0.86 -58.12 -31.38
CA GLY A 174 0.45 -59.11 -30.36
C GLY A 174 -0.87 -59.84 -30.64
N ASN A 175 -1.52 -59.59 -31.78
CA ASN A 175 -2.80 -60.21 -32.15
C ASN A 175 -2.66 -61.10 -33.40
N LYS A 176 -1.73 -62.06 -33.35
CA LYS A 176 -1.61 -63.21 -34.26
C LYS A 176 -1.55 -64.49 -33.45
#